data_AF-A0A1H1DR97-F1
#
_entry.id   AF-A0A1H1DR97-F1
#
_cell.length_a   1.000
_cell.length_b   1.000
_cell.length_c   1.000
_cell.angle_alpha   90.00
_cell.angle_beta   90.00
_cell.angle_gamma   90.00
#
_symmetry.space_group_name_H-M   'P 1'
#
loop_
_entity.id
_entity.type
_entity.pdbx_description
1 polymer ?
#
loop_
_entity_poly.entity_id
_entity_poly.type
_entity_poly.pdbx_seq_one_letter_code
_entity_poly.pdbx_strand_id
1 'polypeptide(L)'
;MTQSVNNLNDVSNPQTLDLDFERKLLASKLVSEVHRSPNHVSVTLTGNGVLAFIKALQTFAIEEGTNLQMEQKNDCGLFPEQNKDMVSKKSVITGLGVSHTTLWKWEQRGFLVPVRVGKKIYYRRSDIEKLTK
;
A
#
# COMPACT_ATOMS: atom_id res chain seq x y z
N MET A 1 -10.28 28.69 20.09
CA MET A 1 -9.15 28.92 19.17
C MET A 1 -7.92 28.23 19.76
N THR A 2 -7.29 27.35 18.97
CA THR A 2 -5.86 26.91 19.01
C THR A 2 -5.28 26.44 20.35
N GLN A 3 -5.13 25.11 20.57
CA GLN A 3 -3.89 24.33 20.37
C GLN A 3 -2.63 24.93 21.01
N SER A 4 -1.99 24.20 21.93
CA SER A 4 -0.56 23.88 21.78
C SER A 4 -0.20 22.65 22.60
N VAL A 5 0.22 21.64 21.83
CA VAL A 5 0.95 20.43 22.19
C VAL A 5 2.27 20.82 22.85
N ASN A 6 2.76 20.03 23.81
CA ASN A 6 4.19 19.77 24.07
C ASN A 6 4.30 18.76 25.23
N ASN A 7 4.20 17.47 24.90
CA ASN A 7 4.64 16.40 25.80
C ASN A 7 6.06 16.01 25.36
N LEU A 8 7.03 16.79 25.83
CA LEU A 8 8.46 16.57 25.63
C LEU A 8 8.98 15.70 26.78
N ASN A 9 9.59 14.59 26.40
CA ASN A 9 10.60 13.84 27.15
C ASN A 9 10.10 12.98 28.33
N ASP A 10 9.63 11.77 28.00
CA ASP A 10 9.77 10.63 28.91
C ASP A 10 11.15 9.98 28.69
N VAL A 11 12.21 10.68 29.11
CA VAL A 11 13.64 10.25 29.05
C VAL A 11 14.12 9.89 30.46
N SER A 12 13.31 9.16 31.23
CA SER A 12 13.64 8.84 32.63
C SER A 12 13.44 7.38 33.01
N ASN A 13 13.20 6.48 32.05
CA ASN A 13 13.15 5.04 32.33
C ASN A 13 14.51 4.38 32.02
N PRO A 14 15.27 3.86 33.01
CA PRO A 14 16.54 3.18 32.76
C PRO A 14 16.40 1.90 31.92
N GLN A 15 15.20 1.31 31.83
CA GLN A 15 14.94 0.15 30.97
C GLN A 15 14.82 0.51 29.49
N THR A 16 14.50 1.76 29.13
CA THR A 16 14.35 2.15 27.71
C THR A 16 15.70 2.40 27.04
N LEU A 17 16.67 2.95 27.79
CA LEU A 17 18.04 3.18 27.31
C LEU A 17 18.79 1.88 26.98
N ASP A 18 18.61 0.86 27.81
CA ASP A 18 19.27 -0.45 27.63
C ASP A 18 18.75 -1.16 26.37
N LEU A 19 17.42 -1.13 26.17
CA LEU A 19 16.77 -1.66 24.97
C LEU A 19 17.20 -0.92 23.70
N ASP A 20 17.42 0.39 23.76
CA ASP A 20 17.86 1.17 22.61
C ASP A 20 19.33 0.88 22.24
N PHE A 21 20.19 0.63 23.24
CA PHE A 21 21.56 0.19 22.98
C PHE A 21 21.58 -1.21 22.34
N GLU A 22 20.84 -2.17 22.90
CA GLU A 22 20.74 -3.53 22.37
C GLU A 22 20.22 -3.52 20.93
N ARG A 23 19.15 -2.76 20.64
CA ARG A 23 18.61 -2.59 19.29
C ARG A 23 19.66 -2.04 18.33
N LYS A 24 20.41 -1.02 18.74
CA LYS A 24 21.45 -0.40 17.91
C LYS A 24 22.60 -1.37 17.64
N LEU A 25 22.97 -2.18 18.63
CA LEU A 25 23.99 -3.21 18.49
C LEU A 25 23.54 -4.32 17.52
N LEU A 26 22.32 -4.82 17.67
CA LEU A 26 21.76 -5.84 16.79
C LEU A 26 21.58 -5.33 15.36
N ALA A 27 21.11 -4.09 15.19
CA ALA A 27 21.00 -3.45 13.88
C ALA A 27 22.36 -3.32 13.19
N SER A 28 23.38 -2.82 13.89
CA SER A 28 24.72 -2.67 13.31
C SER A 28 25.35 -4.00 12.91
N LYS A 29 25.13 -5.06 13.70
CA LYS A 29 25.57 -6.43 13.37
C LYS A 29 24.87 -6.97 12.12
N LEU A 30 23.54 -6.80 12.03
CA LEU A 30 22.77 -7.24 10.87
C LEU A 30 23.22 -6.50 9.60
N VAL A 31 23.40 -5.18 9.69
CA VAL A 31 23.91 -4.36 8.58
C VAL A 31 25.28 -4.86 8.13
N SER A 32 26.17 -5.16 9.07
CA SER A 32 27.51 -5.67 8.75
C SER A 32 27.45 -7.02 8.02
N GLU A 33 26.55 -7.91 8.44
CA GLU A 33 26.37 -9.23 7.81
C GLU A 33 25.81 -9.11 6.39
N VAL A 34 24.87 -8.20 6.16
CA VAL A 34 24.33 -7.88 4.83
C VAL A 34 25.42 -7.33 3.91
N HIS A 35 26.28 -6.45 4.42
CA HIS A 35 27.41 -5.94 3.62
C HIS A 35 28.44 -7.02 3.29
N ARG A 36 28.68 -7.95 4.23
CA ARG A 36 29.58 -9.08 4.03
C ARG A 36 29.06 -10.07 2.98
N SER A 37 27.74 -10.22 2.89
CA SER A 37 27.07 -11.17 2.01
C SER A 37 25.90 -10.50 1.26
N PRO A 38 26.21 -9.62 0.29
CA PRO A 38 25.20 -8.75 -0.34
C PRO A 38 24.10 -9.51 -1.07
N ASN A 39 24.40 -10.72 -1.54
CA ASN A 39 23.49 -11.52 -2.36
C ASN A 39 22.64 -12.50 -1.53
N HIS A 40 23.05 -12.85 -0.31
CA HIS A 40 22.38 -13.89 0.47
C HIS A 40 22.61 -13.77 1.97
N VAL A 41 21.53 -13.53 2.70
CA VAL A 41 21.48 -13.57 4.17
C VAL A 41 20.27 -14.41 4.58
N SER A 42 20.44 -15.33 5.53
CA SER A 42 19.36 -16.13 6.10
C SER A 42 19.11 -15.70 7.54
N VAL A 43 17.86 -15.33 7.86
CA VAL A 43 17.45 -14.93 9.21
C VAL A 43 16.22 -15.73 9.62
N THR A 44 16.22 -16.24 10.86
CA THR A 44 15.07 -16.92 11.45
C THR A 44 14.30 -15.94 12.33
N LEU A 45 12.99 -15.84 12.13
CA LEU A 45 12.10 -14.89 12.82
C LEU A 45 10.86 -15.61 13.36
N THR A 46 10.28 -15.07 14.42
CA THR A 46 8.96 -15.50 14.91
C THR A 46 7.84 -14.94 14.03
N GLY A 47 6.63 -15.52 14.07
CA GLY A 47 5.50 -15.02 13.28
C GLY A 47 5.16 -13.55 13.53
N ASN A 48 5.23 -13.12 14.80
CA ASN A 48 5.08 -11.70 15.16
C ASN A 48 6.23 -10.83 14.62
N GLY A 49 7.46 -11.37 14.61
CA GLY A 49 8.63 -10.72 14.04
C GLY A 49 8.47 -10.48 12.53
N VAL A 50 7.96 -11.46 11.79
CA VAL A 50 7.67 -11.31 10.35
C VAL A 50 6.64 -10.21 10.11
N LEU A 51 5.56 -10.17 10.89
CA LEU A 51 4.53 -9.14 10.75
C LEU A 51 5.06 -7.73 11.08
N ALA A 52 5.90 -7.61 12.12
CA ALA A 52 6.54 -6.34 12.48
C ALA A 52 7.50 -5.86 11.38
N PHE A 53 8.26 -6.78 10.79
CA PHE A 53 9.17 -6.49 9.68
C PHE A 53 8.42 -5.99 8.43
N ILE A 54 7.34 -6.67 8.03
CA ILE A 54 6.52 -6.24 6.89
C ILE A 54 5.94 -4.84 7.12
N LYS A 55 5.44 -4.56 8.33
CA LYS A 55 4.93 -3.23 8.69
C LYS A 55 6.02 -2.16 8.61
N ALA A 56 7.22 -2.45 9.11
CA ALA A 56 8.35 -1.53 9.03
C ALA A 56 8.75 -1.22 7.58
N LEU A 57 8.78 -2.24 6.71
CA LEU A 57 9.02 -2.05 5.28
C LEU A 57 7.93 -1.24 4.59
N GLN A 58 6.66 -1.47 4.96
CA GLN A 58 5.54 -0.70 4.42
C GLN A 58 5.65 0.77 4.82
N THR A 59 5.96 1.06 6.08
CA THR A 59 6.20 2.44 6.54
C THR A 59 7.36 3.07 5.79
N PHE A 60 8.49 2.36 5.64
CA PHE A 60 9.66 2.86 4.90
C PHE A 60 9.35 3.17 3.43
N ALA A 61 8.62 2.28 2.75
CA ALA A 61 8.23 2.48 1.35
C ALA A 61 7.26 3.66 1.16
N ILE A 62 6.49 4.00 2.18
CA ILE A 62 5.58 5.16 2.16
C ILE A 62 6.34 6.46 2.44
N GLU A 63 7.36 6.41 3.32
CA GLU A 63 8.18 7.57 3.69
C GLU A 63 9.03 8.12 2.52
N GLU A 64 9.47 7.27 1.59
CA GLU A 64 10.14 7.74 0.35
C GLU A 64 9.16 8.19 -0.76
N GLY A 65 7.87 7.83 -0.64
CA GLY A 65 6.87 8.00 -1.70
C GLY A 65 6.02 9.26 -1.58
N THR A 66 5.47 9.59 -0.42
CA THR A 66 4.48 10.68 -0.35
C THR A 66 4.26 11.22 1.06
N ASN A 67 4.55 12.51 1.24
CA ASN A 67 3.65 13.41 1.96
C ASN A 67 2.32 13.49 1.20
N LEU A 68 1.50 12.43 1.27
CA LEU A 68 0.09 12.46 0.89
C LEU A 68 -0.67 11.55 1.86
N GLN A 69 -1.52 12.22 2.63
CA GLN A 69 -2.39 11.65 3.62
C GLN A 69 -3.46 10.76 2.99
N MET A 70 -4.01 9.91 3.86
CA MET A 70 -5.23 9.10 3.72
C MET A 70 -5.04 7.80 2.94
N GLU A 71 -5.31 6.67 3.60
CA GLU A 71 -6.65 6.09 3.56
C GLU A 71 -6.80 5.01 4.66
N GLN A 72 -7.92 5.09 5.38
CA GLN A 72 -8.43 3.98 6.18
C GLN A 72 -8.96 2.90 5.25
N LYS A 73 -8.61 1.65 5.56
CA LYS A 73 -9.28 0.40 5.17
C LYS A 73 -9.40 0.16 3.66
N ASN A 74 -8.70 -0.87 3.17
CA ASN A 74 -9.29 -2.12 2.68
C ASN A 74 -8.23 -2.93 1.93
N ASP A 75 -8.07 -4.19 2.33
CA ASP A 75 -7.65 -5.34 1.52
C ASP A 75 -6.66 -5.14 0.34
N CYS A 76 -5.50 -5.77 0.53
CA CYS A 76 -4.80 -6.62 -0.45
C CYS A 76 -3.75 -5.96 -1.37
N GLY A 77 -2.50 -6.40 -1.18
CA GLY A 77 -1.81 -7.23 -2.17
C GLY A 77 -1.48 -6.61 -3.52
N LEU A 78 -0.22 -6.17 -3.63
CA LEU A 78 0.73 -6.61 -4.65
C LEU A 78 0.30 -6.45 -6.12
N PHE A 79 0.18 -5.22 -6.64
CA PHE A 79 0.46 -4.95 -8.06
C PHE A 79 1.13 -3.58 -8.23
N PRO A 80 2.26 -3.49 -8.95
CA PRO A 80 2.98 -2.25 -9.18
C PRO A 80 2.21 -1.35 -10.15
N GLU A 81 2.01 -0.11 -9.70
CA GLU A 81 2.00 1.17 -10.42
C GLU A 81 1.92 1.19 -11.98
N GLN A 82 0.98 0.46 -12.57
CA GLN A 82 0.58 0.62 -13.98
C GLN A 82 -0.90 1.00 -14.11
N ASN A 83 -1.55 1.39 -13.00
CA ASN A 83 -3.01 1.36 -12.89
C ASN A 83 -3.68 2.69 -12.53
N LYS A 84 -3.10 3.82 -12.93
CA LYS A 84 -3.74 5.14 -12.78
C LYS A 84 -5.06 5.26 -13.58
N ASP A 85 -5.25 4.40 -14.58
CA ASP A 85 -6.32 4.51 -15.57
C ASP A 85 -7.36 3.38 -15.53
N MET A 86 -7.37 2.51 -14.53
CA MET A 86 -8.47 1.53 -14.36
C MET A 86 -9.56 2.02 -13.43
N VAL A 87 -10.80 1.88 -13.88
CA VAL A 87 -12.01 2.20 -13.13
C VAL A 87 -12.75 0.91 -12.82
N SER A 88 -13.08 0.71 -11.54
CA SER A 88 -13.87 -0.45 -11.11
C SER A 88 -15.30 -0.38 -11.62
N LYS A 89 -15.90 -1.53 -11.94
CA LYS A 89 -17.30 -1.65 -12.39
C LYS A 89 -18.30 -0.82 -11.57
N LYS A 90 -18.13 -0.77 -10.24
CA LYS A 90 -19.01 0.02 -9.36
C LYS A 90 -18.90 1.52 -9.64
N SER A 91 -17.67 2.03 -9.81
CA SER A 91 -17.42 3.45 -10.10
C SER A 91 -17.95 3.83 -11.49
N VAL A 92 -17.86 2.94 -12.48
CA VAL A 92 -18.43 3.18 -13.82
C VAL A 92 -19.95 3.31 -13.77
N ILE A 93 -20.62 2.44 -13.02
CA ILE A 93 -22.09 2.48 -12.83
C ILE A 93 -22.51 3.81 -12.21
N THR A 94 -21.81 4.25 -11.15
CA THR A 94 -22.11 5.52 -10.50
C THR A 94 -21.76 6.72 -11.37
N GLY A 95 -20.64 6.68 -12.10
CA GLY A 95 -20.18 7.80 -12.93
C GLY A 95 -21.02 8.02 -14.19
N LEU A 96 -21.50 6.94 -14.81
CA LEU A 96 -22.34 7.01 -16.02
C LEU A 96 -23.84 6.92 -15.73
N GLY A 97 -24.24 6.58 -14.49
CA GLY A 97 -25.64 6.37 -14.12
C GLY A 97 -26.30 5.17 -14.83
N VAL A 98 -25.51 4.18 -15.27
CA VAL A 98 -26.00 3.03 -16.06
C VAL A 98 -26.17 1.77 -15.22
N SER A 99 -27.09 0.90 -15.63
CA SER A 99 -27.33 -0.39 -14.95
C SER A 99 -26.28 -1.46 -15.31
N HIS A 100 -26.18 -2.49 -14.47
CA HIS A 100 -25.34 -3.68 -14.73
C HIS A 100 -25.64 -4.35 -16.08
N THR A 101 -26.91 -4.39 -16.48
CA THR A 101 -27.35 -4.98 -17.75
C THR A 101 -26.91 -4.15 -18.95
N THR A 102 -26.78 -2.84 -18.78
CA THR A 102 -26.27 -1.92 -19.82
C THR A 102 -24.79 -2.17 -20.09
N LEU A 103 -23.98 -2.33 -19.03
CA LEU A 103 -22.56 -2.69 -19.18
C LEU A 103 -22.37 -4.03 -19.89
N TRP A 104 -23.21 -5.03 -19.58
CA TRP A 104 -23.17 -6.31 -20.28
C TRP A 104 -23.50 -6.17 -21.77
N LYS A 105 -24.52 -5.37 -22.11
CA LYS A 105 -24.84 -5.06 -23.51
C LYS A 105 -23.67 -4.36 -24.22
N TRP A 106 -22.94 -3.48 -23.55
CA TRP A 106 -21.76 -2.82 -24.12
C TRP A 106 -20.59 -3.77 -24.31
N GLU A 107 -20.38 -4.72 -23.39
CA GLU A 107 -19.41 -5.81 -23.56
C GLU A 107 -19.76 -6.66 -24.79
N GLN A 108 -21.02 -7.05 -24.95
CA GLN A 108 -21.48 -7.84 -26.12
C GLN A 108 -21.33 -7.08 -27.44
N ARG A 109 -21.49 -5.76 -27.42
CA ARG A 109 -21.38 -4.90 -28.61
C ARG A 109 -19.96 -4.37 -28.86
N GLY A 110 -19.02 -4.62 -27.95
CA GLY A 110 -17.64 -4.13 -28.04
C GLY A 110 -17.46 -2.62 -27.78
N PHE A 111 -18.48 -1.92 -27.26
CA PHE A 111 -18.39 -0.49 -26.93
C PHE A 111 -17.54 -0.22 -25.70
N LEU A 112 -17.56 -1.15 -24.73
CA LEU A 112 -16.78 -1.06 -23.52
C LEU A 112 -16.23 -2.44 -23.18
N VAL A 113 -14.91 -2.60 -23.32
CA VAL A 113 -14.24 -3.89 -23.13
C VAL A 113 -13.81 -4.04 -21.66
N PRO A 114 -14.32 -5.04 -20.93
CA PRO A 114 -13.91 -5.27 -19.55
C PRO A 114 -12.53 -5.92 -19.47
N VAL A 115 -11.69 -5.40 -18.58
CA VAL A 115 -10.45 -6.03 -18.17
C VAL A 115 -10.70 -6.82 -16.89
N ARG A 116 -10.57 -8.16 -16.99
CA ARG A 116 -10.83 -9.07 -15.88
C ARG A 116 -9.52 -9.34 -15.15
N VAL A 117 -9.44 -8.92 -13.89
CA VAL A 117 -8.29 -9.16 -13.00
C VAL A 117 -8.76 -10.06 -11.87
N GLY A 118 -8.50 -11.37 -12.02
CA GLY A 118 -9.02 -12.40 -11.12
C GLY A 118 -10.56 -12.40 -11.09
N LYS A 119 -11.14 -12.18 -9.91
CA LYS A 119 -12.60 -12.10 -9.70
C LYS A 119 -13.19 -10.69 -9.92
N LYS A 120 -12.35 -9.67 -10.09
CA LYS A 120 -12.78 -8.26 -10.23
C LYS A 120 -12.77 -7.83 -11.70
N ILE A 121 -13.72 -6.96 -12.05
CA ILE A 121 -13.87 -6.41 -13.40
C ILE A 121 -13.54 -4.91 -13.36
N TYR A 122 -12.65 -4.50 -14.24
CA TYR A 122 -12.20 -3.14 -14.44
C TYR A 122 -12.45 -2.69 -15.88
N TYR A 123 -12.49 -1.38 -16.07
CA TYR A 123 -12.62 -0.74 -17.38
C TYR A 123 -11.55 0.34 -17.50
N ARG A 124 -11.09 0.62 -18.72
CA ARG A 124 -10.14 1.70 -18.96
C ARG A 124 -10.85 3.04 -18.86
N ARG A 125 -10.27 4.00 -18.13
CA ARG A 125 -10.77 5.38 -18.02
C ARG A 125 -10.92 6.01 -19.41
N SER A 126 -9.98 5.80 -20.31
CA SER A 126 -10.04 6.31 -21.68
C SER A 126 -11.27 5.85 -22.46
N ASP A 127 -11.74 4.62 -22.23
CA ASP A 127 -12.93 4.10 -22.92
C ASP A 127 -14.23 4.63 -22.30
N ILE A 128 -14.21 4.93 -21.00
CA ILE A 128 -15.33 5.58 -20.31
C ILE A 128 -15.46 7.04 -20.77
N GLU A 129 -14.34 7.76 -20.87
CA GLU A 129 -14.32 9.16 -21.31
C GLU A 129 -14.86 9.33 -22.73
N LYS A 130 -14.55 8.38 -23.63
CA LYS A 130 -15.11 8.34 -25.00
C LYS A 130 -16.64 8.20 -25.04
N LEU A 131 -17.27 7.64 -23.99
CA LEU A 131 -18.72 7.45 -23.96
C LEU A 131 -19.47 8.70 -23.48
N THR A 132 -18.76 9.61 -22.81
CA THR A 132 -19.29 10.87 -22.29
C THR A 132 -19.09 12.08 -23.22
N LYS A 133 -18.29 11.92 -24.28
CA LYS A 133 -17.91 12.98 -25.21
C LYS A 133 -18.65 12.83 -26.53
#